data_AF-A0AAV2YWC9-F1
#
_entry.id   AF-A0AAV2YWC9-F1
#
_cell.length_a   1.000
_cell.length_b   1.000
_cell.length_c   1.000
_cell.angle_alpha   90.00
_cell.angle_beta   90.00
_cell.angle_gamma   90.00
#
_symmetry.space_group_name_H-M   'P 1'
#
loop_
_entity.id
_entity.type
_entity.pdbx_description
1 polymer ?
#
loop_
_entity_poly.entity_id
_entity_poly.type
_entity_poly.pdbx_seq_one_letter_code
_entity_poly.pdbx_strand_id
1 'polypeptide(L)'
;MNRRQRVVCQNQDHLSERNAYCGLYGVNNALQQRDFITPAICPGEDHGDPRYGAYIMVAFQGALSKRGYDLILLNITGTFKKKSKDKWWEAITRSSRQSILIIGVPPKQEKGIYHCISRANVGDRYVFIDSDSYFYVKSEGDALNGFFEELAWIYSIEKMQ
;
A
#
# COMPACT_ATOMS: atom_id res chain seq x y z
N MET A 1 8.57 -29.79 1.59
CA MET A 1 7.11 -29.59 1.64
C MET A 1 6.80 -28.13 1.31
N ASN A 2 6.33 -27.84 0.09
CA ASN A 2 5.94 -26.48 -0.31
C ASN A 2 4.53 -26.18 0.20
N ARG A 3 4.40 -25.62 1.42
CA ARG A 3 3.18 -24.90 1.78
C ARG A 3 3.15 -23.67 0.86
N ARG A 4 2.25 -23.67 -0.14
CA ARG A 4 1.88 -22.43 -0.83
C ARG A 4 1.38 -21.46 0.23
N GLN A 5 2.22 -20.51 0.63
CA GLN A 5 1.84 -19.47 1.57
C GLN A 5 0.70 -18.70 0.92
N ARG A 6 -0.48 -18.71 1.56
CA ARG A 6 -1.64 -17.97 1.06
C ARG A 6 -1.34 -16.49 1.22
N VAL A 7 -1.57 -15.73 0.16
CA VAL A 7 -1.44 -14.27 0.18
C VAL A 7 -2.50 -13.72 1.13
N VAL A 8 -2.09 -12.88 2.08
CA VAL A 8 -3.03 -12.05 2.83
C VAL A 8 -3.50 -10.94 1.91
N CYS A 9 -4.80 -10.90 1.64
CA CYS A 9 -5.47 -9.89 0.83
C CYS A 9 -6.69 -9.38 1.61
N GLN A 10 -6.54 -8.20 2.21
CA GLN A 10 -7.63 -7.42 2.79
C GLN A 10 -8.01 -6.33 1.78
N ASN A 11 -9.31 -6.12 1.62
CA ASN A 11 -9.88 -5.18 0.66
C ASN A 11 -11.11 -4.50 1.28
N GLN A 12 -11.57 -3.40 0.68
CA GLN A 12 -12.74 -2.67 1.16
C GLN A 12 -14.01 -2.83 0.31
N ASP A 13 -14.00 -3.59 -0.80
CA ASP A 13 -15.19 -3.87 -1.63
C ASP A 13 -16.41 -4.38 -0.84
N HIS A 14 -16.18 -5.07 0.27
CA HIS A 14 -17.23 -5.65 1.11
C HIS A 14 -17.75 -4.69 2.20
N LEU A 15 -17.15 -3.52 2.36
CA LEU A 15 -17.54 -2.54 3.37
C LEU A 15 -18.64 -1.63 2.81
N SER A 16 -19.60 -1.27 3.68
CA SER A 16 -20.59 -0.24 3.33
C SER A 16 -19.88 1.05 2.96
N GLU A 17 -20.44 1.80 2.02
CA GLU A 17 -19.87 2.99 1.36
C GLU A 17 -19.30 4.09 2.26
N ARG A 18 -19.36 4.00 3.59
CA ARG A 18 -18.98 5.03 4.57
C ARG A 18 -17.55 4.98 5.11
N ASN A 19 -16.79 3.92 4.84
CA ASN A 19 -15.49 3.73 5.44
C ASN A 19 -14.44 3.43 4.39
N ALA A 20 -13.37 4.23 4.41
CA ALA A 20 -12.26 4.04 3.52
C ALA A 20 -11.00 3.59 4.29
N TYR A 21 -10.71 2.30 4.19
CA TYR A 21 -9.64 1.60 4.89
C TYR A 21 -8.56 1.07 3.94
N CYS A 22 -8.53 1.49 2.67
CA CYS A 22 -7.53 1.03 1.72
C CYS A 22 -6.09 1.24 2.21
N GLY A 23 -5.78 2.34 2.91
CA GLY A 23 -4.46 2.52 3.55
C GLY A 23 -4.18 1.53 4.69
N LEU A 24 -5.19 1.23 5.52
CA LEU A 24 -5.08 0.28 6.62
C LEU A 24 -4.86 -1.14 6.09
N TYR A 25 -5.70 -1.56 5.14
CA TYR A 25 -5.55 -2.84 4.48
C TYR A 25 -4.26 -2.90 3.68
N GLY A 26 -3.82 -1.79 3.10
CA GLY A 26 -2.53 -1.70 2.44
C GLY A 26 -1.37 -2.04 3.39
N VAL A 27 -1.35 -1.48 4.61
CA VAL A 27 -0.33 -1.85 5.60
C VAL A 27 -0.36 -3.34 5.93
N ASN A 28 -1.54 -3.89 6.19
CA ASN A 28 -1.70 -5.31 6.53
C ASN A 28 -1.29 -6.23 5.37
N ASN A 29 -1.64 -5.85 4.13
CA ASN A 29 -1.29 -6.53 2.90
C ASN A 29 0.24 -6.47 2.67
N ALA A 30 0.86 -5.30 2.80
CA ALA A 30 2.31 -5.13 2.64
C ALA A 30 3.11 -5.98 3.65
N LEU A 31 2.60 -6.12 4.88
CA LEU A 31 3.22 -6.93 5.94
C LEU A 31 2.84 -8.42 5.88
N GLN A 32 1.91 -8.81 5.00
CA GLN A 32 1.34 -10.15 4.93
C GLN A 32 0.84 -10.66 6.29
N GLN A 33 0.24 -9.76 7.07
CA GLN A 33 -0.30 -10.06 8.38
C GLN A 33 -1.69 -9.46 8.51
N ARG A 34 -2.70 -10.33 8.66
CA ARG A 34 -4.07 -9.90 8.85
C ARG A 34 -4.22 -9.12 10.15
N ASP A 35 -4.91 -8.00 10.09
CA ASP A 35 -5.27 -7.19 11.26
C ASP A 35 -4.04 -6.73 12.07
N PHE A 36 -2.90 -6.54 11.38
CA PHE A 36 -1.70 -5.95 11.98
C PHE A 36 -1.97 -4.52 12.46
N ILE A 37 -2.75 -3.75 11.72
CA ILE A 37 -3.42 -2.58 12.25
C ILE A 37 -4.92 -2.74 12.03
N THR A 38 -5.71 -2.19 12.96
CA THR A 38 -7.17 -2.28 12.96
C THR A 38 -7.78 -0.88 13.07
N PRO A 39 -9.06 -0.70 12.70
CA PRO A 39 -9.73 0.60 12.81
C PRO A 39 -9.71 1.18 14.23
N ALA A 40 -9.60 0.32 15.26
CA ALA A 40 -9.48 0.77 16.66
C ALA A 40 -8.15 1.48 16.95
N ILE A 41 -7.09 1.19 16.20
CA ILE A 41 -5.74 1.72 16.41
C ILE A 41 -5.44 2.85 15.41
N CYS A 42 -6.00 2.75 14.21
CA CYS A 42 -5.92 3.76 13.16
C CYS A 42 -7.31 3.96 12.56
N PRO A 43 -8.16 4.83 13.16
CA PRO A 43 -9.48 5.10 12.61
C PRO A 43 -9.35 5.70 11.21
N GLY A 44 -10.24 5.30 10.30
CA GLY A 44 -10.35 5.94 8.99
C GLY A 44 -10.87 7.36 9.12
N GLU A 45 -10.55 8.21 8.15
CA GLU A 45 -11.08 9.57 8.03
C GLU A 45 -11.93 9.69 6.76
N ASP A 46 -12.92 10.59 6.80
CA ASP A 46 -13.82 10.91 5.69
C ASP A 46 -13.19 12.02 4.81
N HIS A 47 -13.01 11.74 3.53
CA HIS A 47 -12.46 12.69 2.54
C HIS A 47 -13.51 13.21 1.55
N GLY A 48 -14.80 13.04 1.85
CA GLY A 48 -15.90 13.55 1.03
C GLY A 48 -16.33 12.63 -0.12
N ASP A 49 -15.54 11.60 -0.44
CA ASP A 49 -16.02 10.39 -1.10
C ASP A 49 -15.80 9.21 -0.16
N PRO A 50 -16.87 8.55 0.29
CA PRO A 50 -16.79 7.65 1.41
C PRO A 50 -16.22 6.26 1.02
N ARG A 51 -15.91 6.07 -0.28
CA ARG A 51 -15.14 4.94 -0.82
C ARG A 51 -13.62 5.13 -0.74
N TYR A 52 -13.07 6.33 -0.59
CA TYR A 52 -11.63 6.57 -0.74
C TYR A 52 -10.93 7.05 0.53
N GLY A 53 -9.76 6.44 0.77
CA GLY A 53 -9.07 6.48 2.06
C GLY A 53 -8.36 7.78 2.31
N ALA A 54 -8.56 8.32 3.51
CA ALA A 54 -7.70 9.32 4.08
C ALA A 54 -6.40 8.74 4.61
N TYR A 55 -5.28 9.18 4.05
CA TYR A 55 -3.96 8.79 4.51
C TYR A 55 -3.46 9.78 5.55
N ILE A 56 -3.93 9.65 6.80
CA ILE A 56 -3.22 10.28 7.91
C ILE A 56 -1.94 9.49 8.14
N MET A 57 -0.89 9.84 7.39
CA MET A 57 0.40 9.18 7.50
C MET A 57 0.95 9.22 8.92
N VAL A 58 0.62 10.27 9.68
CA VAL A 58 0.95 10.39 11.11
C VAL A 58 0.26 9.32 11.95
N ALA A 59 -1.02 9.00 11.69
CA ALA A 59 -1.73 7.95 12.40
C ALA A 59 -1.15 6.57 12.05
N PHE A 60 -0.84 6.31 10.77
CA PHE A 60 -0.15 5.08 10.38
C PHE A 60 1.23 4.97 11.02
N GLN A 61 2.05 6.02 10.98
CA GLN A 61 3.35 6.04 11.65
C GLN A 61 3.21 5.74 13.15
N GLY A 62 2.27 6.40 13.84
CA GLY A 62 2.02 6.17 15.26
C GLY A 62 1.56 4.73 15.58
N ALA A 63 0.67 4.18 14.75
CA ALA A 63 0.19 2.80 14.89
C ALA A 63 1.29 1.77 14.64
N LEU A 64 2.11 1.98 13.60
CA LEU A 64 3.26 1.14 13.27
C LEU A 64 4.36 1.22 14.35
N SER A 65 4.64 2.42 14.86
CA SER A 65 5.67 2.66 15.88
C SER A 65 5.35 1.89 17.17
N LYS A 66 4.07 1.88 17.58
CA LYS A 66 3.60 1.09 18.74
C LYS A 66 3.82 -0.42 18.58
N ARG A 67 4.04 -0.89 17.34
CA ARG A 67 4.31 -2.29 17.01
C ARG A 67 5.78 -2.53 16.63
N GLY A 68 6.65 -1.54 16.80
CA GLY A 68 8.08 -1.65 16.48
C GLY A 68 8.40 -1.53 14.99
N TYR A 69 7.59 -0.77 14.23
CA TYR A 69 7.80 -0.53 12.80
C TYR A 69 7.80 0.95 12.47
N ASP A 70 8.60 1.33 11.47
CA ASP A 70 8.67 2.65 10.88
C ASP A 70 8.07 2.69 9.48
N LEU A 71 7.56 3.86 9.10
CA LEU A 71 7.05 4.17 7.78
C LEU A 71 7.96 5.19 7.08
N ILE A 72 8.82 4.69 6.20
CA ILE A 72 9.87 5.48 5.57
C ILE A 72 9.39 5.98 4.21
N LEU A 73 9.24 7.30 4.05
CA LEU A 73 8.89 7.90 2.76
C LEU A 73 10.02 7.72 1.75
N LEU A 74 9.81 6.88 0.75
CA LEU A 74 10.83 6.56 -0.24
C LEU A 74 11.05 7.70 -1.23
N ASN A 75 10.00 8.45 -1.62
CA ASN A 75 10.07 9.53 -2.62
C ASN A 75 11.23 10.51 -2.41
N ILE A 76 11.56 10.80 -1.16
CA ILE A 76 12.57 11.80 -0.78
C ILE A 76 13.93 11.18 -0.41
N THR A 77 14.11 9.87 -0.62
CA THR A 77 15.30 9.14 -0.23
C THR A 77 16.00 8.46 -1.42
N GLY A 78 17.32 8.29 -1.27
CA GLY A 78 18.16 7.40 -2.09
C GLY A 78 17.82 7.36 -3.59
N THR A 79 17.36 6.20 -4.02
CA THR A 79 17.08 5.86 -5.43
C THR A 79 15.85 6.59 -5.99
N PHE A 80 14.80 6.78 -5.20
CA PHE A 80 13.54 7.38 -5.65
C PHE A 80 13.66 8.89 -5.84
N LYS A 81 14.39 9.57 -4.94
CA LYS A 81 14.70 11.00 -5.06
C LYS A 81 15.42 11.35 -6.37
N LYS A 82 16.24 10.43 -6.88
CA LYS A 82 17.04 10.62 -8.10
C LYS A 82 16.31 10.22 -9.39
N LYS A 83 15.14 9.57 -9.28
CA LYS A 83 14.38 9.06 -10.42
C LYS A 83 13.19 9.95 -10.73
N SER A 84 12.96 10.16 -12.01
CA SER A 84 11.72 10.73 -12.53
C SER A 84 10.53 9.79 -12.23
N LYS A 85 9.32 10.36 -12.12
CA LYS A 85 8.10 9.61 -11.73
C LYS A 85 7.79 8.43 -12.65
N ASP A 86 8.07 8.56 -13.95
CA ASP A 86 7.91 7.49 -14.95
C ASP A 86 8.80 6.26 -14.67
N LYS A 87 9.87 6.42 -13.87
CA LYS A 87 10.77 5.33 -13.46
C LYS A 87 10.47 4.78 -12.07
N TRP A 88 9.44 5.27 -11.39
CA TRP A 88 9.12 4.81 -10.03
C TRP A 88 8.62 3.38 -10.02
N TRP A 89 7.80 2.94 -10.97
CA TRP A 89 7.37 1.53 -11.05
C TRP A 89 8.54 0.56 -11.18
N GLU A 90 9.49 0.87 -12.06
CA GLU A 90 10.72 0.09 -12.21
C GLU A 90 11.50 0.02 -10.88
N ALA A 91 11.59 1.13 -10.16
CA ALA A 91 12.27 1.19 -8.87
C ALA A 91 11.53 0.42 -7.76
N ILE A 92 10.19 0.49 -7.73
CA ILE A 92 9.35 -0.26 -6.80
C ILE A 92 9.56 -1.76 -7.02
N THR A 93 9.42 -2.22 -8.26
CA THR A 93 9.54 -3.64 -8.62
C THR A 93 10.91 -4.21 -8.27
N ARG A 94 11.98 -3.45 -8.53
CA ARG A 94 13.37 -3.87 -8.26
C ARG A 94 13.84 -3.62 -6.82
N SER A 95 13.02 -3.02 -5.98
CA SER A 95 13.40 -2.69 -4.60
C SER A 95 13.63 -3.98 -3.78
N SER A 96 14.70 -4.03 -2.99
CA SER A 96 14.94 -5.11 -2.03
C SER A 96 14.09 -4.99 -0.76
N ARG A 97 13.38 -3.87 -0.58
CA ARG A 97 12.50 -3.64 0.57
C ARG A 97 11.28 -4.57 0.49
N GLN A 98 10.98 -5.20 1.62
CA GLN A 98 10.06 -6.34 1.72
C GLN A 98 8.59 -5.95 1.66
N SER A 99 8.26 -4.79 2.25
CA SER A 99 6.90 -4.29 2.41
C SER A 99 6.84 -2.85 1.96
N ILE A 100 6.15 -2.58 0.84
CA ILE A 100 6.01 -1.23 0.28
C ILE A 100 4.53 -0.88 0.17
N LEU A 101 4.19 0.31 0.65
CA LEU A 101 2.90 0.95 0.47
C LEU A 101 2.98 1.96 -0.67
N ILE A 102 2.04 1.94 -1.59
CA ILE A 102 2.04 2.78 -2.78
C ILE A 102 0.70 3.51 -2.85
N ILE A 103 0.77 4.83 -2.92
CA ILE A 103 -0.38 5.72 -2.95
C ILE A 103 -0.36 6.50 -4.25
N GLY A 104 -1.48 6.50 -4.95
CA GLY A 104 -1.62 7.19 -6.23
C GLY A 104 -3.07 7.53 -6.57
N VAL A 105 -3.25 8.25 -7.67
CA VAL A 105 -4.57 8.60 -8.23
C VAL A 105 -4.97 7.51 -9.21
N PRO A 106 -6.10 6.80 -8.99
CA PRO A 106 -6.61 5.81 -9.94
C PRO A 106 -6.95 6.41 -11.30
N PRO A 107 -6.99 5.59 -12.36
CA PRO A 107 -7.47 6.06 -13.64
C PRO A 107 -8.90 6.62 -13.60
N LYS A 108 -9.13 7.72 -14.31
CA LYS A 108 -10.45 8.40 -14.41
C LYS A 108 -11.00 8.97 -13.09
N GLN A 109 -10.18 9.06 -12.05
CA GLN A 109 -10.59 9.65 -10.76
C GLN A 109 -10.26 11.14 -10.69
N GLU A 110 -11.05 11.91 -9.94
CA GLU A 110 -10.74 13.32 -9.68
C GLU A 110 -9.42 13.48 -8.88
N LYS A 111 -8.69 14.57 -9.15
CA LYS A 111 -7.47 14.90 -8.42
C LYS A 111 -7.78 15.13 -6.94
N GLY A 112 -6.93 14.58 -6.07
CA GLY A 112 -7.11 14.64 -4.62
C GLY A 112 -7.75 13.39 -4.02
N ILE A 113 -8.25 12.49 -4.86
CA ILE A 113 -8.73 11.17 -4.44
C ILE A 113 -7.61 10.16 -4.67
N TYR A 114 -7.22 9.49 -3.59
CA TYR A 114 -6.05 8.62 -3.57
C TYR A 114 -6.41 7.19 -3.19
N HIS A 115 -5.74 6.25 -3.83
CA HIS A 115 -5.90 4.82 -3.59
C HIS A 115 -4.57 4.16 -3.20
N CYS A 116 -4.67 3.04 -2.49
CA CYS A 116 -3.56 2.32 -1.90
C CYS A 116 -3.42 0.92 -2.50
N ILE A 117 -2.23 0.63 -3.01
CA ILE A 117 -1.83 -0.75 -3.28
C ILE A 117 -0.59 -1.08 -2.48
N SER A 118 -0.37 -2.37 -2.28
CA SER A 118 0.76 -2.89 -1.51
C SER A 118 1.63 -3.77 -2.36
N ARG A 119 2.95 -3.60 -2.28
CA ARG A 119 3.89 -4.62 -2.73
C ARG A 119 4.35 -5.42 -1.52
N ALA A 120 4.10 -6.72 -1.57
CA ALA A 120 4.38 -7.64 -0.48
C ALA A 120 5.29 -8.78 -0.94
N ASN A 121 6.26 -9.16 -0.11
CA ASN A 121 6.99 -10.40 -0.29
C ASN A 121 6.17 -11.59 0.23
N VAL A 122 5.89 -12.58 -0.63
CA VAL A 122 5.14 -13.79 -0.28
C VAL A 122 5.92 -15.02 -0.73
N GLY A 123 6.59 -15.67 0.22
CA GLY A 123 7.46 -16.79 -0.06
C GLY A 123 8.71 -16.34 -0.83
N ASP A 124 8.79 -16.73 -2.10
CA ASP A 124 9.93 -16.47 -3.01
C ASP A 124 9.65 -15.37 -4.05
N ARG A 125 8.52 -14.67 -3.94
CA ARG A 125 8.06 -13.72 -4.95
C ARG A 125 7.40 -12.48 -4.37
N TYR A 126 7.43 -11.39 -5.13
CA TYR A 126 6.67 -10.18 -4.82
C TYR A 126 5.34 -10.15 -5.57
N VAL A 127 4.30 -9.68 -4.89
CA VAL A 127 2.97 -9.43 -5.46
C VAL A 127 2.52 -8.00 -5.17
N PHE A 128 1.75 -7.41 -6.08
CA PHE A 128 0.99 -6.19 -5.82
C PHE A 128 -0.44 -6.55 -5.47
N ILE A 129 -0.95 -6.02 -4.36
CA ILE A 129 -2.26 -6.32 -3.81
C ILE A 129 -3.05 -5.03 -3.81
N ASP A 130 -4.20 -5.07 -4.48
CA ASP A 130 -5.17 -3.99 -4.45
C ASP A 130 -5.90 -4.00 -3.10
N SER A 131 -5.98 -2.84 -2.45
CA SER A 131 -6.67 -2.72 -1.16
C SER A 131 -8.14 -2.31 -1.31
N ASP A 132 -8.59 -2.02 -2.52
CA ASP A 132 -10.00 -1.77 -2.85
C ASP A 132 -10.65 -3.07 -3.24
N SER A 133 -10.04 -3.79 -4.18
CA SER A 133 -10.56 -5.04 -4.71
C SER A 133 -9.88 -6.29 -4.18
N TYR A 134 -10.57 -7.44 -4.17
CA TYR A 134 -9.97 -8.73 -3.78
C TYR A 134 -9.08 -9.33 -4.89
N PHE A 135 -8.13 -8.54 -5.38
CA PHE A 135 -7.27 -8.90 -6.50
C PHE A 135 -5.79 -8.60 -6.21
N TYR A 136 -4.91 -9.44 -6.75
CA TYR A 136 -3.48 -9.20 -6.74
C TYR A 136 -2.83 -9.62 -8.07
N VAL A 137 -1.78 -8.92 -8.46
CA VAL A 137 -0.93 -9.25 -9.62
C VAL A 137 0.48 -9.59 -9.17
N LYS A 138 1.21 -10.34 -10.00
CA LYS A 138 2.64 -10.51 -9.80
C LYS A 138 3.35 -9.16 -9.97
N SER A 139 4.51 -8.99 -9.33
CA SER A 139 5.31 -7.77 -9.44
C SER A 139 5.98 -7.55 -10.81
N GLU A 140 5.49 -8.19 -11.87
CA GLU A 140 6.14 -8.28 -13.18
C GLU A 140 5.11 -7.96 -14.28
N GLY A 141 5.49 -7.11 -15.24
CA GLY A 141 4.71 -6.82 -16.45
C GLY A 141 4.01 -5.45 -16.47
N ASP A 142 3.31 -5.19 -17.57
CA ASP A 142 2.69 -3.88 -17.88
C ASP A 142 1.40 -3.60 -17.09
N ALA A 143 0.87 -4.60 -16.38
CA ALA A 143 -0.34 -4.48 -15.57
C ALA A 143 -0.22 -3.44 -14.44
N LEU A 144 1.00 -3.04 -14.09
CA LEU A 144 1.28 -2.04 -13.05
C LEU A 144 0.84 -0.63 -13.46
N ASN A 145 0.91 -0.30 -14.75
CA ASN A 145 0.43 0.98 -15.27
C ASN A 145 -1.09 1.11 -15.20
N GLY A 146 -1.81 0.01 -14.98
CA GLY A 146 -3.27 0.03 -14.82
C GLY A 146 -3.75 0.46 -13.44
N PHE A 147 -2.89 0.46 -12.42
CA PHE A 147 -3.32 0.81 -11.04
C PHE A 147 -3.50 2.30 -10.84
N PHE A 148 -2.61 3.12 -11.40
CA PHE A 148 -2.59 4.56 -11.16
C PHE A 148 -2.22 5.32 -12.42
N GLU A 149 -2.92 6.42 -12.66
CA GLU A 149 -2.50 7.45 -13.62
C GLU A 149 -1.35 8.30 -13.06
N GLU A 150 -1.36 8.55 -11.75
CA GLU A 150 -0.29 9.29 -11.07
C GLU A 150 0.11 8.64 -9.76
N LEU A 151 1.42 8.44 -9.56
CA LEU A 151 1.97 8.09 -8.25
C LEU A 151 2.19 9.36 -7.40
N ALA A 152 1.67 9.32 -6.18
CA ALA A 152 1.78 10.40 -5.20
C ALA A 152 2.86 10.10 -4.17
N TRP A 153 2.72 9.01 -3.42
CA TRP A 153 3.64 8.66 -2.32
C TRP A 153 3.96 7.16 -2.28
N ILE A 154 5.21 6.85 -1.96
CA ILE A 154 5.71 5.48 -1.84
C ILE A 154 6.40 5.36 -0.48
N TYR A 155 5.98 4.41 0.33
CA TYR A 155 6.54 4.18 1.66
C TYR A 155 7.08 2.76 1.79
N SER A 156 8.15 2.60 2.56
CA SER A 156 8.56 1.30 3.07
C SER A 156 8.09 1.14 4.50
N ILE A 157 7.60 -0.05 4.84
CA ILE A 157 7.29 -0.42 6.22
C ILE A 157 8.42 -1.31 6.72
N GLU A 158 9.17 -0.86 7.73
CA GLU A 158 10.39 -1.54 8.19
C GLU A 158 10.34 -1.76 9.70
N LYS A 159 10.93 -2.85 10.19
CA LYS A 159 11.11 -3.02 11.64
C LYS A 159 12.11 -1.98 12.15
N MET A 160 11.79 -1.37 13.28
CA MET A 160 12.71 -0.56 14.05
C MET A 160 13.88 -1.45 14.51
N GLN A 161 15.09 -0.90 14.49
CA GLN A 161 16.31 -1.57 14.97
C GLN A 161 16.47 -1.41 16.48
#